data_AF-A0A517VIZ7-F1
#
_entry.id   AF-A0A517VIZ7-F1
#
_cell.length_a   1.000
_cell.length_b   1.000
_cell.length_c   1.000
_cell.angle_alpha   90.00
_cell.angle_beta   90.00
_cell.angle_gamma   90.00
#
_symmetry.space_group_name_H-M   'P 1'
#
loop_
_entity.id
_entity.type
_entity.pdbx_description
1 polymer ?
#
loop_
_entity_poly.entity_id
_entity_poly.type
_entity_poly.pdbx_seq_one_letter_code
_entity_poly.pdbx_strand_id
1 'polypeptide(L)'
;MRRKLGFSLTELLEEDWQAIQDQGEESWTQAIGRGAYLSGFQGLLVPSAQDREGQNVVIYPDAVVSPNYIRLIAEDDLPPHPSGWP
;
A
#
# COMPACT_ATOMS: atom_id res chain seq x y z
N MET A 1 4.80 21.56 -0.28
CA MET A 1 4.30 21.84 -1.65
C MET A 1 3.55 20.60 -2.14
N ARG A 2 2.20 20.60 -2.18
CA ARG A 2 1.44 19.49 -2.80
C ARG A 2 1.41 19.74 -4.31
N ARG A 3 2.26 19.07 -5.09
CA ARG A 3 2.09 19.01 -6.55
C ARG A 3 0.94 18.05 -6.84
N LYS A 4 -0.06 18.50 -7.58
CA LYS A 4 -1.15 17.64 -8.07
C LYS A 4 -0.55 16.63 -9.05
N LEU A 5 -0.67 15.34 -8.74
CA LEU A 5 -0.24 14.25 -9.61
C LEU A 5 -1.19 14.01 -10.80
N GLY A 6 -2.26 14.81 -10.92
CA GLY A 6 -3.28 14.67 -11.96
C GLY A 6 -4.58 14.03 -11.46
N PHE A 7 -4.58 13.53 -10.23
CA PHE A 7 -5.71 12.87 -9.58
C PHE A 7 -5.86 13.38 -8.13
N SER A 8 -7.09 13.33 -7.65
CA SER A 8 -7.52 13.62 -6.29
C SER A 8 -7.39 12.39 -5.41
N LEU A 9 -7.38 12.60 -4.09
CA LEU A 9 -7.37 11.50 -3.15
C LEU A 9 -8.62 10.62 -3.28
N THR A 10 -9.78 11.23 -3.52
CA THR A 10 -11.04 10.51 -3.70
C THR A 10 -10.96 9.58 -4.91
N GLU A 11 -10.46 10.06 -6.05
CA GLU A 11 -10.27 9.23 -7.25
C GLU A 11 -9.35 8.03 -6.97
N LEU A 12 -8.27 8.21 -6.23
CA LEU A 12 -7.38 7.10 -5.86
C LEU A 12 -8.03 6.08 -4.91
N LEU A 13 -8.92 6.53 -4.02
CA LEU A 13 -9.59 5.65 -3.05
C LEU A 13 -10.78 4.89 -3.64
N GLU A 14 -11.42 5.46 -4.65
CA GLU A 14 -12.61 4.90 -5.29
C GLU A 14 -12.29 4.17 -6.61
N GLU A 15 -11.01 4.17 -7.03
CA GLU A 15 -10.51 3.41 -8.16
C GLU A 15 -10.66 1.89 -7.94
N ASP A 16 -11.37 1.23 -8.86
CA ASP A 16 -11.42 -0.23 -8.92
C ASP A 16 -10.12 -0.78 -9.53
N TRP A 17 -9.09 -0.84 -8.71
CA TRP A 17 -7.77 -1.31 -9.10
C TRP A 17 -7.78 -2.76 -9.62
N GLN A 18 -8.74 -3.56 -9.18
CA GLN A 18 -8.83 -4.97 -9.56
C GLN A 18 -9.41 -5.09 -10.97
N ALA A 19 -10.51 -4.39 -11.26
CA ALA A 19 -11.10 -4.39 -12.59
C ALA A 19 -10.15 -3.81 -13.66
N ILE A 20 -9.32 -2.82 -13.32
CA ILE A 20 -8.28 -2.27 -14.20
C ILE A 20 -7.22 -3.33 -14.53
N GLN A 21 -6.76 -4.07 -13.51
CA GLN A 21 -5.78 -5.15 -13.72
C GLN A 21 -6.34 -6.33 -14.48
N ASP A 22 -7.61 -6.69 -14.27
CA ASP A 22 -8.28 -7.75 -15.03
C ASP A 22 -8.34 -7.43 -16.53
N GLN A 23 -8.22 -6.15 -16.90
CA GLN A 23 -8.13 -5.69 -18.30
C GLN A 23 -6.68 -5.63 -18.82
N GLY A 24 -5.69 -5.97 -17.99
CA GLY A 24 -4.26 -5.92 -18.33
C GLY A 24 -3.65 -4.53 -18.23
N GLU A 25 -4.35 -3.58 -17.61
CA GLU A 25 -3.87 -2.22 -17.34
C GLU A 25 -3.32 -2.10 -15.92
N GLU A 26 -2.64 -0.99 -15.63
CA GLU A 26 -2.14 -0.66 -14.30
C GLU A 26 -2.95 0.48 -13.69
N SER A 27 -3.33 0.33 -12.42
CA SER A 27 -4.04 1.36 -11.67
C SER A 27 -3.11 2.50 -11.22
N TRP A 28 -3.65 3.68 -10.95
CA TRP A 28 -2.84 4.80 -10.44
C TRP A 28 -2.18 4.47 -9.10
N THR A 29 -2.93 3.82 -8.21
CA THR A 29 -2.43 3.38 -6.90
C THR A 29 -1.22 2.45 -7.02
N GLN A 30 -1.21 1.55 -8.02
CA GLN A 30 -0.07 0.68 -8.32
C GLN A 30 1.10 1.44 -8.94
N ALA A 31 0.83 2.31 -9.92
CA ALA A 31 1.87 3.11 -10.57
C ALA A 31 2.61 4.01 -9.57
N ILE A 32 1.90 4.59 -8.60
CA ILE A 32 2.48 5.34 -7.48
C ILE A 32 3.34 4.43 -6.60
N GLY A 33 2.83 3.26 -6.22
CA GLY A 33 3.57 2.28 -5.42
C GLY A 33 4.87 1.83 -6.10
N ARG A 34 4.81 1.48 -7.38
CA ARG A 34 5.99 1.11 -8.17
C ARG A 34 6.96 2.28 -8.30
N GLY A 35 6.46 3.49 -8.56
CA GLY A 35 7.30 4.69 -8.63
C GLY A 35 8.04 4.98 -7.32
N ALA A 36 7.36 4.82 -6.18
CA ALA A 36 7.98 4.96 -4.85
C ALA A 36 9.07 3.92 -4.63
N TYR A 37 8.78 2.64 -4.91
CA TYR A 37 9.76 1.57 -4.80
C TYR A 37 11.00 1.83 -5.66
N LEU A 38 10.81 2.14 -6.96
CA LEU A 38 11.91 2.43 -7.89
C LEU A 38 12.71 3.68 -7.52
N SER A 39 12.12 4.59 -6.73
CA SER A 39 12.79 5.79 -6.22
C SER A 39 13.56 5.54 -4.91
N GLY A 40 13.57 4.29 -4.40
CA GLY A 40 14.31 3.90 -3.19
C GLY A 40 13.59 4.19 -1.87
N PHE A 41 12.28 4.44 -1.89
CA PHE A 41 11.50 4.50 -0.65
C PHE A 41 11.40 3.11 -0.02
N GLN A 42 11.34 3.05 1.31
CA GLN A 42 11.22 1.78 2.07
C GLN A 42 9.76 1.37 2.31
N GLY A 43 8.83 2.28 2.05
CA GLY A 43 7.41 2.09 2.26
C GLY A 43 6.63 3.39 2.07
N LEU A 44 5.31 3.30 2.22
CA LEU A 44 4.37 4.41 2.11
C LEU A 44 3.33 4.35 3.24
N LEU A 45 3.02 5.51 3.82
CA LEU A 45 1.78 5.70 4.56
C LEU A 45 0.69 6.09 3.57
N VAL A 46 -0.37 5.28 3.50
CA VAL A 46 -1.46 5.48 2.54
C VAL A 46 -2.80 5.49 3.28
N PRO A 47 -3.80 6.20 2.77
CA PRO A 47 -5.15 6.15 3.33
C PRO A 47 -5.80 4.78 3.08
N SER A 48 -6.67 4.35 3.99
CA SER A 48 -7.45 3.13 3.81
C SER A 48 -8.65 3.37 2.90
N ALA A 49 -8.86 2.49 1.93
CA ALA A 49 -10.06 2.50 1.09
C ALA A 49 -11.29 1.97 1.86
N GLN A 50 -11.07 1.11 2.86
CA GLN A 50 -12.14 0.50 3.66
C GLN A 50 -12.58 1.39 4.83
N ASP A 51 -11.65 2.17 5.40
CA ASP A 51 -11.90 3.09 6.51
C ASP A 51 -11.41 4.50 6.16
N ARG A 52 -12.31 5.46 6.02
CA ARG A 52 -11.99 6.82 5.57
C ARG A 52 -11.15 7.62 6.58
N GLU A 53 -11.13 7.21 7.85
CA GLU A 53 -10.23 7.79 8.87
C GLU A 53 -8.98 6.93 9.08
N GLY A 54 -8.98 5.71 8.56
CA GLY A 54 -7.92 4.74 8.70
C GLY A 54 -6.72 4.99 7.77
N GLN A 55 -5.58 4.45 8.17
CA GLN A 55 -4.35 4.44 7.37
C GLN A 55 -3.80 3.02 7.25
N ASN A 56 -3.22 2.73 6.11
CA ASN A 56 -2.46 1.53 5.85
C ASN A 56 -0.97 1.88 5.70
N VAL A 57 -0.12 0.87 5.92
CA VAL A 57 1.31 0.97 5.69
C VAL A 57 1.67 -0.03 4.59
N VAL A 58 2.25 0.47 3.51
CA VAL A 58 2.92 -0.36 2.50
C VAL A 58 4.40 -0.41 2.85
N ILE A 59 4.98 -1.59 2.83
CA ILE A 59 6.40 -1.81 3.12
C ILE A 59 7.04 -2.53 1.93
N TYR A 60 8.24 -2.10 1.55
CA TYR A 60 9.08 -2.77 0.54
C TYR A 60 10.24 -3.46 1.25
N PRO A 61 10.14 -4.76 1.59
CA PRO A 61 11.08 -5.41 2.52
C PRO A 61 12.52 -5.41 2.04
N ASP A 62 12.74 -5.52 0.73
CA ASP A 62 14.04 -5.50 0.08
C ASP A 62 14.69 -4.10 0.01
N ALA A 63 13.89 -3.04 0.09
CA ALA A 63 14.38 -1.66 0.22
C ALA A 63 14.74 -1.28 1.67
N VAL A 64 14.36 -2.12 2.66
CA VAL A 64 14.72 -1.91 4.07
C VAL A 64 16.15 -2.39 4.31
N VAL A 65 17.08 -1.44 4.25
CA VAL A 65 18.51 -1.67 4.47
C VAL A 65 18.96 -1.14 5.84
N SER A 66 19.98 -1.79 6.41
CA SER A 66 20.62 -1.41 7.67
C SER A 66 21.00 0.09 7.70
N PRO A 67 20.80 0.80 8.82
CA PRO A 67 20.38 0.29 10.13
C PRO A 67 18.86 0.18 10.32
N ASN A 68 18.05 0.37 9.27
CA ASN A 68 16.59 0.27 9.35
C ASN A 68 16.15 -1.20 9.42
N TYR A 69 15.06 -1.47 10.15
CA TYR A 69 14.55 -2.83 10.33
C TYR A 69 13.04 -2.84 10.54
N ILE A 70 12.43 -4.00 10.29
CA ILE A 70 11.06 -4.34 10.69
C ILE A 70 11.18 -5.48 11.69
N ARG A 71 10.39 -5.43 12.75
CA ARG A 71 10.37 -6.47 13.79
C ARG A 71 8.94 -6.84 14.07
N LEU A 72 8.63 -8.13 14.00
CA LEU A 72 7.39 -8.67 14.53
C LEU A 72 7.47 -8.60 16.06
N ILE A 73 6.46 -7.97 16.67
CA ILE A 73 6.32 -7.90 18.13
C ILE A 73 5.08 -8.71 18.50
N ALA A 74 5.17 -9.52 19.56
CA ALA A 74 4.08 -10.34 20.06
C ALA A 74 3.49 -11.28 19.00
N GLU A 75 4.36 -12.05 18.34
CA GLU A 75 3.96 -13.06 17.35
C GLU A 75 2.90 -14.03 17.89
N ASP A 76 3.04 -14.45 19.15
CA ASP A 76 2.12 -15.37 19.83
C ASP A 76 0.74 -14.75 20.12
N ASP A 77 0.61 -13.42 20.06
CA ASP A 77 -0.66 -12.71 20.29
C ASP A 77 -1.47 -12.52 19.00
N LEU A 78 -0.91 -12.87 17.83
CA LEU A 78 -1.64 -12.81 16.58
C LEU A 78 -2.78 -13.84 16.59
N PRO A 79 -4.02 -13.43 16.25
CA PRO A 79 -5.11 -14.39 16.13
C PRO A 79 -4.76 -15.42 15.06
N PRO A 80 -5.17 -16.69 15.23
CA PRO A 80 -4.97 -17.71 14.21
C PRO A 80 -5.62 -17.24 12.90
N HIS A 81 -4.95 -17.53 11.78
CA HIS A 81 -5.48 -17.19 10.47
C HIS A 81 -6.91 -17.77 10.32
N PRO A 82 -7.92 -16.95 9.99
CA PRO A 82 -9.29 -17.43 9.86
C PRO A 82 -9.36 -18.54 8.81
N SER A 83 -10.00 -19.67 9.14
CA SER A 83 -10.11 -20.84 8.27
C SER A 83 -10.99 -20.64 7.02
N GLY A 84 -11.59 -19.46 6.86
CA GLY A 84 -12.52 -19.12 5.78
C GLY A 84 -12.16 -17.84 5.03
N TRP A 85 -10.91 -17.38 5.14
CA TRP A 85 -10.42 -16.35 4.23
C TRP A 85 -10.27 -16.94 2.81
N PRO A 86 -10.73 -16.20 1.77
CA PRO A 86 -10.72 -16.68 0.39
C PRO A 86 -9.31 -16.90 -0.16
#